data_AF-A0A9D4HMQ2-F1
#
_entry.id   AF-A0A9D4HMQ2-F1
#
_cell.length_a   1.000
_cell.length_b   1.000
_cell.length_c   1.000
_cell.angle_alpha   90.00
_cell.angle_beta   90.00
_cell.angle_gamma   90.00
#
_symmetry.space_group_name_H-M   'P 1'
#
loop_
_entity.id
_entity.type
_entity.pdbx_description
1 polymer ?
#
loop_
_entity_poly.entity_id
_entity_poly.type
_entity_poly.pdbx_seq_one_letter_code
_entity_poly.pdbx_strand_id
1 'polypeptide(L)'
;MCNMEKDLNKLWVALEDRVRKVDERVTRIEDKVDGADINAAQLSERVQELEKQRDTLRDNITYLQSQSMRNNLIFTGLSEDSSNGSEPPETTEKRLRQHLHDACKVARDVADSIKFERVHRSPSSPISGKVRNSDKTYIFQEQKERSKVLERVRWDCAPCVSTISTGRHRKTA
;
A
#
# COMPACT_ATOMS: atom_id res chain seq x y z
N MET A 1 -38.10 -76.56 -12.11
CA MET A 1 -37.01 -75.58 -12.31
C MET A 1 -35.67 -76.29 -12.23
N CYS A 2 -34.85 -76.17 -13.27
CA CYS A 2 -33.48 -76.70 -13.25
C CYS A 2 -32.58 -75.83 -12.34
N ASN A 3 -31.45 -76.35 -11.86
CA ASN A 3 -30.58 -75.60 -10.93
C ASN A 3 -30.08 -74.28 -11.52
N MET A 4 -29.89 -74.23 -12.84
CA MET A 4 -29.47 -73.04 -13.58
C MET A 4 -30.48 -71.88 -13.48
N GLU A 5 -31.78 -72.16 -13.56
CA GLU A 5 -32.82 -71.13 -13.39
C GLU A 5 -32.83 -70.55 -11.98
N LYS A 6 -32.56 -71.37 -10.96
CA LYS A 6 -32.49 -70.90 -9.57
C LYS A 6 -31.30 -69.96 -9.36
N ASP A 7 -30.16 -70.29 -9.95
CA ASP A 7 -28.95 -69.47 -9.81
C ASP A 7 -29.05 -68.18 -10.64
N LEU A 8 -29.69 -68.23 -11.81
CA LEU A 8 -30.01 -67.04 -12.60
C LEU A 8 -30.91 -66.08 -11.83
N ASN A 9 -31.98 -66.59 -11.19
CA ASN A 9 -32.86 -65.76 -10.36
C ASN A 9 -32.14 -65.14 -9.16
N LYS A 10 -31.23 -65.87 -8.49
CA LYS A 10 -30.43 -65.31 -7.39
C LYS A 10 -29.53 -64.16 -7.86
N LEU A 11 -28.88 -64.32 -9.01
CA LEU A 11 -28.03 -63.29 -9.60
C LEU A 11 -28.85 -62.05 -9.99
N TRP A 12 -30.05 -62.26 -10.53
CA TRP A 12 -30.97 -61.17 -10.88
C TRP A 12 -31.36 -60.34 -9.65
N VAL A 13 -31.82 -61.00 -8.58
CA VAL A 13 -32.18 -60.32 -7.32
C VAL A 13 -30.98 -59.57 -6.74
N ALA A 14 -29.79 -60.17 -6.75
CA ALA A 14 -28.58 -59.52 -6.26
C ALA A 14 -28.18 -58.30 -7.10
N LEU A 15 -28.42 -58.33 -8.41
CA LEU A 15 -28.20 -57.21 -9.32
C LEU A 15 -29.19 -56.08 -9.02
N GLU A 16 -30.48 -56.36 -8.90
CA GLU A 16 -31.51 -55.38 -8.55
C GLU A 16 -31.21 -54.69 -7.21
N ASP A 17 -30.81 -55.44 -6.20
CA ASP A 17 -30.42 -54.88 -4.90
C ASP A 17 -29.18 -53.98 -4.99
N ARG A 18 -28.21 -54.31 -5.86
CA ARG A 18 -27.04 -53.47 -6.09
C ARG A 18 -27.40 -52.20 -6.85
N VAL A 19 -28.26 -52.29 -7.87
CA VAL A 19 -28.77 -51.13 -8.62
C VAL A 19 -29.46 -50.16 -7.68
N ARG A 20 -30.40 -50.65 -6.86
CA ARG A 20 -31.09 -49.84 -5.85
C ARG A 20 -30.12 -49.12 -4.90
N LYS A 21 -29.10 -49.82 -4.39
CA LYS A 21 -28.09 -49.20 -3.51
C LYS A 21 -27.24 -48.15 -4.23
N VAL A 22 -26.98 -48.33 -5.53
CA VAL A 22 -26.27 -47.34 -6.34
C VAL A 22 -27.15 -46.11 -6.53
N ASP A 23 -28.43 -46.28 -6.88
CA ASP A 23 -29.37 -45.16 -7.05
C ASP A 23 -29.48 -44.32 -5.77
N GLU A 24 -29.65 -44.96 -4.61
CA GLU A 24 -29.66 -44.26 -3.33
C GLU A 24 -28.35 -43.50 -3.04
N ARG A 25 -27.20 -44.03 -3.50
CA ARG A 25 -25.91 -43.33 -3.36
C ARG A 25 -25.79 -42.16 -4.34
N VAL A 26 -26.31 -42.31 -5.55
CA VAL A 26 -26.33 -41.24 -6.57
C VAL A 26 -27.17 -40.07 -6.08
N THR A 27 -28.40 -40.30 -5.60
CA THR A 27 -29.25 -39.23 -5.06
C THR A 27 -28.57 -38.49 -3.89
N ARG A 28 -27.94 -39.23 -2.97
CA ARG A 28 -27.19 -38.60 -1.86
C ARG A 28 -25.97 -37.79 -2.32
N ILE A 29 -25.39 -38.12 -3.47
CA ILE A 29 -24.28 -37.37 -4.05
C ILE A 29 -24.82 -36.11 -4.73
N GLU A 30 -25.92 -36.23 -5.47
CA GLU A 30 -26.61 -35.09 -6.10
C GLU A 30 -26.99 -34.04 -5.06
N ASP A 31 -27.64 -34.43 -3.96
CA ASP A 31 -27.99 -33.52 -2.85
C ASP A 31 -26.76 -32.78 -2.27
N LYS A 32 -25.62 -33.47 -2.18
CA LYS A 32 -24.37 -32.88 -1.67
C LYS A 32 -23.73 -31.93 -2.68
N VAL A 33 -23.81 -32.25 -3.97
CA VAL A 33 -23.31 -31.39 -5.05
C VAL A 33 -24.13 -30.11 -5.08
N ASP A 34 -25.45 -30.21 -5.03
CA ASP A 34 -26.34 -29.03 -4.98
C ASP A 34 -26.04 -28.15 -3.75
N GLY A 35 -25.84 -28.76 -2.58
CA GLY A 35 -25.44 -28.04 -1.38
C GLY A 35 -24.07 -27.37 -1.50
N ALA A 36 -23.10 -28.01 -2.18
CA ALA A 36 -21.79 -27.44 -2.44
C ALA A 36 -21.86 -26.25 -3.42
N ASP A 37 -22.69 -26.33 -4.44
CA ASP A 37 -22.89 -25.26 -5.43
C ASP A 37 -23.51 -24.02 -4.79
N ILE A 38 -24.51 -24.19 -3.91
CA ILE A 38 -25.08 -23.08 -3.14
C ILE A 38 -24.01 -22.42 -2.26
N ASN A 39 -23.20 -23.21 -1.55
CA ASN A 39 -22.13 -22.69 -0.71
C ASN A 39 -21.06 -21.96 -1.51
N ALA A 40 -20.69 -22.49 -2.69
CA ALA A 40 -19.74 -21.85 -3.59
C ALA A 40 -20.25 -20.49 -4.09
N ALA A 41 -21.54 -20.39 -4.43
CA ALA A 41 -22.16 -19.13 -4.82
C ALA A 41 -22.13 -18.09 -3.70
N GLN A 42 -22.49 -18.48 -2.46
CA GLN A 42 -22.45 -17.60 -1.29
C GLN A 42 -21.03 -17.13 -0.96
N LEU A 43 -20.03 -18.01 -1.08
CA LEU A 43 -18.63 -17.65 -0.87
C LEU A 43 -18.14 -16.68 -1.96
N SER A 44 -18.53 -16.89 -3.21
CA SER A 44 -18.18 -15.99 -4.31
C SER A 44 -18.72 -14.58 -4.08
N GLU A 45 -19.98 -14.45 -3.64
CA GLU A 45 -20.58 -13.16 -3.31
C GLU A 45 -19.84 -12.45 -2.17
N ARG A 46 -19.49 -13.18 -1.10
CA ARG A 46 -18.70 -12.63 0.02
C ARG A 46 -17.32 -12.16 -0.41
N VAL A 47 -16.66 -12.89 -1.30
CA VAL A 47 -15.35 -12.49 -1.83
C VAL A 47 -15.46 -11.17 -2.60
N GLN A 48 -16.47 -11.02 -3.47
CA GLN A 48 -16.69 -9.78 -4.22
C GLN A 48 -16.96 -8.59 -3.29
N GLU A 49 -17.71 -8.78 -2.21
CA GLU A 49 -17.95 -7.73 -1.23
C GLU A 49 -16.68 -7.31 -0.50
N LEU A 50 -15.86 -8.29 -0.07
CA LEU A 50 -14.57 -8.00 0.56
C LEU A 50 -13.60 -7.28 -0.38
N GLU A 51 -13.60 -7.62 -1.67
CA GLU A 51 -12.80 -6.92 -2.68
C GLU A 51 -13.18 -5.44 -2.81
N LYS A 52 -14.48 -5.14 -2.84
CA LYS A 52 -14.98 -3.75 -2.86
C LYS A 52 -14.60 -2.97 -1.61
N GLN A 53 -14.70 -3.60 -0.43
CA GLN A 53 -14.30 -2.99 0.83
C GLN A 53 -12.80 -2.72 0.88
N ARG A 54 -11.99 -3.66 0.39
CA ARG A 54 -10.54 -3.48 0.25
C ARG A 54 -10.19 -2.32 -0.66
N ASP A 55 -10.86 -2.18 -1.81
CA ASP A 55 -10.63 -1.05 -2.72
C ASP A 55 -11.03 0.28 -2.09
N THR A 56 -12.19 0.34 -1.43
CA THR A 56 -12.62 1.53 -0.68
C THR A 56 -11.61 1.92 0.40
N LEU A 57 -11.10 0.96 1.17
CA LEU A 57 -10.09 1.21 2.19
C LEU A 57 -8.77 1.70 1.58
N ARG A 58 -8.36 1.14 0.44
CA ARG A 58 -7.15 1.56 -0.28
C ARG A 58 -7.26 3.01 -0.74
N ASP A 59 -8.42 3.41 -1.27
CA ASP A 59 -8.68 4.78 -1.70
C ASP A 59 -8.68 5.73 -0.51
N ASN A 60 -9.32 5.35 0.59
CA ASN A 60 -9.32 6.14 1.83
C ASN A 60 -7.91 6.33 2.40
N ILE A 61 -7.08 5.28 2.42
CA ILE A 61 -5.68 5.37 2.84
C ILE A 61 -4.91 6.33 1.93
N THR A 62 -5.09 6.20 0.62
CA THR A 62 -4.41 7.06 -0.36
C THR A 62 -4.82 8.53 -0.20
N TYR A 63 -6.11 8.77 0.03
CA TYR A 63 -6.66 10.09 0.30
C TYR A 63 -6.10 10.69 1.60
N LEU A 64 -6.13 9.94 2.71
CA LEU A 64 -5.61 10.39 3.99
C LEU A 64 -4.10 10.63 3.97
N GLN A 65 -3.33 9.77 3.30
CA GLN A 65 -1.90 9.98 3.08
C GLN A 65 -1.66 11.27 2.28
N SER A 66 -2.41 11.49 1.20
CA SER A 66 -2.30 12.70 0.39
C SER A 66 -2.65 13.96 1.17
N GLN A 67 -3.66 13.91 2.06
CA GLN A 67 -4.02 15.00 2.95
C GLN A 67 -2.93 15.27 4.00
N SER A 68 -2.43 14.22 4.66
CA SER A 68 -1.38 14.31 5.67
C SER A 68 -0.05 14.81 5.09
N MET A 69 0.29 14.38 3.88
CA MET A 69 1.54 14.74 3.21
C MET A 69 1.44 16.04 2.41
N ARG A 70 0.24 16.63 2.27
CA ARG A 70 0.02 17.83 1.46
C ARG A 70 0.92 18.98 1.89
N ASN A 71 1.24 19.11 3.16
CA ASN A 71 2.08 20.22 3.60
C ASN A 71 3.57 19.86 3.63
N ASN A 72 3.97 18.64 3.27
CA ASN A 72 5.36 18.23 3.37
C ASN A 72 6.12 18.60 2.08
N LEU A 73 7.33 19.16 2.20
CA LEU A 73 8.28 19.29 1.09
C LEU A 73 9.53 18.48 1.39
N ILE A 74 10.12 17.90 0.36
CA ILE A 74 11.37 17.16 0.48
C ILE A 74 12.48 18.02 -0.10
N PHE A 75 13.56 18.17 0.68
CA PHE A 75 14.77 18.85 0.23
C PHE A 75 15.90 17.83 0.09
N THR A 76 16.56 17.87 -1.06
CA THR A 76 17.66 16.97 -1.41
C THR A 76 18.97 17.76 -1.50
N GLY A 77 20.12 17.07 -1.42
CA GLY A 77 21.43 17.72 -1.56
C GLY A 77 21.89 18.54 -0.35
N LEU A 78 21.38 18.25 0.85
CA LEU A 78 21.81 18.89 2.09
C LEU A 78 22.98 18.15 2.72
N SER A 79 24.10 18.86 2.92
CA SER A 79 25.31 18.31 3.54
C SER A 79 25.03 17.71 4.93
N GLU A 80 25.64 16.56 5.19
CA GLU A 80 25.63 15.89 6.50
C GLU A 80 26.92 16.18 7.27
N ASP A 81 26.83 16.34 8.59
CA ASP A 81 28.02 16.22 9.43
C ASP A 81 28.31 14.72 9.63
N SER A 82 29.50 14.29 9.21
CA SER A 82 29.95 12.89 9.29
C SER A 82 30.16 12.38 10.73
N SER A 83 29.99 13.22 11.74
CA SER A 83 30.20 12.87 13.14
C SER A 83 28.87 12.54 13.83
N ASN A 84 28.60 11.24 13.91
CA ASN A 84 27.60 10.59 14.76
C ASN A 84 26.13 10.69 14.30
N GLY A 85 25.41 9.59 14.56
CA GLY A 85 24.05 9.34 14.12
C GLY A 85 23.06 10.44 14.51
N SER A 86 22.01 10.55 13.69
CA SER A 86 20.86 11.44 13.84
C SER A 86 21.18 12.85 14.37
N GLU A 87 21.50 13.75 13.44
CA GLU A 87 21.57 15.20 13.69
C GLU A 87 20.29 15.70 14.42
N PRO A 88 20.41 16.53 15.46
CA PRO A 88 19.23 17.07 16.15
C PRO A 88 18.38 17.95 15.20
N PRO A 89 17.08 18.12 15.51
CA PRO A 89 16.16 18.86 14.64
C PRO A 89 16.56 20.33 14.46
N GLU A 90 17.14 20.96 15.49
CA GLU A 90 17.54 22.37 15.49
C GLU A 90 18.69 22.66 14.51
N THR A 91 19.70 21.80 14.46
CA THR A 91 20.82 21.95 13.50
C THR A 91 20.36 21.63 12.08
N THR A 92 19.46 20.65 11.93
CA THR A 92 18.83 20.32 10.65
C THR A 92 18.04 21.50 10.09
N GLU A 93 17.30 22.22 10.93
CA GLU A 93 16.55 23.41 10.54
C GLU A 93 17.47 24.55 10.12
N LYS A 94 18.54 24.83 10.89
CA LYS A 94 19.53 25.85 10.51
C LYS A 94 20.15 25.58 9.13
N ARG A 95 20.49 24.32 8.85
CA ARG A 95 21.00 23.90 7.54
C ARG A 95 19.98 24.07 6.43
N LEU A 96 18.71 23.78 6.70
CA LEU A 96 17.65 24.02 5.72
C LEU A 96 17.52 25.51 5.40
N ARG A 97 17.49 26.38 6.41
CA ARG A 97 17.42 27.85 6.20
C ARG A 97 18.61 28.34 5.38
N GLN A 98 19.82 27.85 5.70
CA GLN A 98 21.02 28.17 4.92
C GLN A 98 20.91 27.68 3.47
N HIS A 99 20.40 26.48 3.24
CA HIS A 99 20.22 25.95 1.89
C HIS A 99 19.12 26.66 1.10
N LEU A 100 18.05 27.10 1.75
CA LEU A 100 17.04 27.95 1.13
C LEU A 100 17.65 29.26 0.64
N HIS A 101 18.56 29.84 1.41
CA HIS A 101 19.29 31.03 1.02
C HIS A 101 20.29 30.77 -0.13
N ASP A 102 21.16 29.77 0.04
CA ASP A 102 22.31 29.57 -0.86
C ASP A 102 21.91 28.88 -2.17
N ALA A 103 21.16 27.78 -2.08
CA ALA A 103 20.79 26.98 -3.23
C ALA A 103 19.48 27.47 -3.86
N CYS A 104 18.46 27.75 -3.04
CA CYS A 104 17.14 28.17 -3.55
C CYS A 104 17.04 29.67 -3.80
N LYS A 105 18.06 30.46 -3.43
CA LYS A 105 18.12 31.93 -3.61
C LYS A 105 16.94 32.67 -2.96
N VAL A 106 16.40 32.12 -1.87
CA VAL A 106 15.39 32.80 -1.04
C VAL A 106 16.09 33.86 -0.20
N ALA A 107 15.54 35.07 -0.15
CA ALA A 107 16.11 36.16 0.65
C ALA A 107 16.18 35.75 2.13
N ARG A 108 17.26 36.15 2.83
CA ARG A 108 17.56 35.64 4.18
C ARG A 108 16.48 35.99 5.21
N ASP A 109 15.98 37.22 5.14
CA ASP A 109 14.84 37.71 5.92
C ASP A 109 13.57 36.86 5.69
N VAL A 110 13.30 36.49 4.43
CA VAL A 110 12.18 35.62 4.09
C VAL A 110 12.42 34.21 4.62
N ALA A 111 13.61 33.65 4.43
CA ALA A 111 13.97 32.32 4.91
C ALA A 111 13.87 32.20 6.44
N ASP A 112 14.23 33.24 7.18
CA ASP A 112 14.14 33.31 8.65
C ASP A 112 12.69 33.52 9.13
N SER A 113 11.85 34.20 8.34
CA SER A 113 10.43 34.40 8.67
C SER A 113 9.58 33.13 8.55
N ILE A 114 10.06 32.10 7.84
CA ILE A 114 9.34 30.83 7.68
C ILE A 114 9.29 30.10 9.02
N LYS A 115 8.08 29.70 9.43
CA LYS A 115 7.85 28.86 10.61
C LYS A 115 7.80 27.40 10.20
N PHE A 116 8.58 26.55 10.86
CA PHE A 116 8.56 25.10 10.66
C PHE A 116 7.89 24.42 11.86
N GLU A 117 6.95 23.50 11.61
CA GLU A 117 6.36 22.67 12.68
C GLU A 117 7.31 21.52 13.04
N ARG A 118 7.85 20.83 12.04
CA ARG A 118 8.73 19.69 12.26
C ARG A 118 9.78 19.55 11.17
N VAL A 119 11.04 19.57 11.57
CA VAL A 119 12.19 19.38 10.70
C VAL A 119 12.94 18.14 11.14
N HIS A 120 13.08 17.16 10.24
CA HIS A 120 13.82 15.94 10.54
C HIS A 120 14.43 15.36 9.27
N ARG A 121 15.38 14.44 9.44
CA ARG A 121 15.94 13.66 8.35
C ARG A 121 15.16 12.35 8.19
N SER A 122 14.91 11.92 6.95
CA SER A 122 14.34 10.61 6.64
C SER A 122 15.33 9.80 5.79
N PRO A 123 15.60 8.52 6.11
CA PRO A 123 15.19 7.80 7.31
C PRO A 123 15.91 8.31 8.57
N SER A 124 15.27 8.18 9.73
CA SER A 124 15.82 8.64 11.03
C SER A 124 17.08 7.90 11.48
N SER A 125 17.32 6.70 10.93
CA SER A 125 18.53 5.91 11.16
C SER A 125 19.15 5.49 9.83
N PRO A 126 20.49 5.42 9.73
CA PRO A 126 21.15 4.86 8.55
C PRO A 126 20.69 3.40 8.34
N ILE A 127 20.15 3.12 7.16
CA ILE A 127 19.87 1.76 6.74
C ILE A 127 21.23 1.13 6.44
N SER A 128 21.60 0.09 7.19
CA SER A 128 22.87 -0.63 7.02
C SER A 128 23.14 -0.94 5.53
N GLY A 129 24.31 -0.55 5.03
CA GLY A 129 24.77 -0.88 3.68
C GLY A 129 24.41 0.08 2.54
N LYS A 130 23.77 1.23 2.80
CA LYS A 130 23.55 2.27 1.76
C LYS A 130 24.29 3.57 2.08
N VAL A 131 25.18 3.99 1.17
CA VAL A 131 25.78 5.34 1.20
C VAL A 131 24.65 6.36 1.05
N ARG A 132 24.61 7.31 1.98
CA ARG A 132 23.54 8.30 2.13
C ARG A 132 23.58 9.34 1.01
N ASN A 133 22.86 9.11 -0.08
CA ASN A 133 22.20 10.21 -0.76
C ASN A 133 20.83 10.37 -0.09
N SER A 134 20.86 10.96 1.12
CA SER A 134 19.71 11.10 1.97
C SER A 134 18.82 12.24 1.45
N ASP A 135 17.84 11.91 0.62
CA ASP A 135 16.74 12.80 0.28
C ASP A 135 15.87 12.98 1.54
N LYS A 136 15.90 14.17 2.13
CA LYS A 136 15.39 14.38 3.51
C LYS A 136 14.12 15.23 3.48
N THR A 137 13.09 14.73 4.16
CA THR A 137 11.73 15.30 4.20
C THR A 137 11.59 16.37 5.28
N TYR A 138 11.09 17.54 4.91
CA TYR A 138 10.77 18.64 5.80
C TYR A 138 9.25 18.84 5.86
N ILE A 139 8.67 18.83 7.06
CA ILE A 139 7.21 18.90 7.27
C ILE A 139 6.82 20.35 7.53
N PHE A 140 5.89 20.90 6.74
CA PHE A 140 5.37 22.26 6.90
C PHE A 140 4.03 22.23 7.62
N GLN A 141 3.75 23.29 8.38
CA GLN A 141 2.42 23.60 8.90
C GLN A 141 2.12 25.08 8.70
N GLU A 142 1.61 25.38 7.51
CA GLU A 142 0.50 26.29 7.22
C GLU A 142 0.39 26.33 5.68
N GLN A 143 -0.81 26.09 5.12
CA GLN A 143 -0.97 26.03 3.65
C GLN A 143 -0.49 27.31 2.93
N LYS A 144 -0.48 28.46 3.63
CA LYS A 144 -0.02 29.74 3.09
C LYS A 144 1.50 29.77 2.86
N GLU A 145 2.30 29.08 3.66
CA GLU A 145 3.76 29.16 3.57
C GLU A 145 4.35 28.19 2.54
N ARG A 146 3.70 27.04 2.29
CA ARG A 146 4.13 26.10 1.23
C ARG A 146 4.13 26.76 -0.15
N SER A 147 3.02 27.40 -0.50
CA SER A 147 2.89 28.08 -1.80
C SER A 147 3.91 29.21 -1.91
N LYS A 148 4.19 29.93 -0.82
CA LYS A 148 5.19 30.99 -0.80
C LYS A 148 6.61 30.48 -1.06
N VAL A 149 6.98 29.32 -0.51
CA VAL A 149 8.26 28.67 -0.81
C VAL A 149 8.29 28.21 -2.25
N LEU A 150 7.28 27.50 -2.73
CA LEU A 150 7.24 26.99 -4.12
C LEU A 150 7.20 28.10 -5.18
N GLU A 151 6.53 29.22 -4.90
CA GLU A 151 6.47 30.38 -5.80
C GLU A 151 7.80 31.16 -5.86
N ARG A 152 8.58 31.14 -4.77
CA ARG A 152 9.83 31.89 -4.64
C ARG A 152 11.08 31.06 -4.97
N VAL A 153 11.00 29.73 -4.85
CA VAL A 153 12.03 28.82 -5.34
C VAL A 153 12.06 28.96 -6.86
N ARG A 154 13.13 29.56 -7.38
CA ARG A 154 13.34 29.70 -8.83
C ARG A 154 13.30 28.33 -9.50
N TRP A 155 12.71 28.24 -10.70
CA TRP A 155 12.65 27.00 -11.50
C TRP A 155 14.02 26.33 -11.70
N ASP A 156 15.12 27.10 -11.66
CA ASP A 156 16.50 26.61 -11.74
C ASP A 156 16.93 25.75 -10.52
N CYS A 157 16.21 25.83 -9.39
CA CYS A 157 16.43 25.04 -8.17
C CYS A 157 15.43 23.88 -8.01
N ALA A 158 14.63 23.60 -9.04
CA ALA A 158 13.73 22.45 -9.10
C ALA A 158 14.38 21.07 -8.79
N PRO A 159 15.69 20.81 -8.99
CA PRO A 159 16.29 19.54 -8.60
C PRO A 159 16.36 19.31 -7.08
N CYS A 160 16.30 20.39 -6.29
CA CYS A 160 16.57 20.35 -4.84
C CYS A 160 15.29 20.31 -3.98
N VAL A 161 14.14 20.69 -4.53
CA VAL A 161 12.85 20.77 -3.81
C VAL A 161 11.80 19.95 -4.54
N SER A 162 11.26 18.93 -3.89
CA SER A 162 10.19 18.12 -4.45
C SER A 162 8.98 18.06 -3.51
N THR A 163 7.80 18.09 -4.12
CA THR A 163 6.55 17.80 -3.42
C THR A 163 6.34 16.30 -3.38
N ILE A 164 5.80 15.79 -2.29
CA ILE A 164 5.41 14.39 -2.20
C ILE A 164 4.20 14.19 -3.13
N SER A 165 4.45 13.67 -4.33
CA SER A 165 3.40 13.18 -5.22
C SER A 165 3.27 11.67 -5.05
N THR A 166 2.08 11.21 -4.70
CA THR A 166 1.72 9.80 -4.65
C THR A 166 1.67 9.26 -6.09
N GLY A 167 2.82 8.78 -6.58
CA GLY A 167 2.91 8.37 -7.99
C GLY A 167 4.12 7.51 -8.33
N ARG A 168 4.48 6.54 -7.49
CA ARG A 168 5.39 5.45 -7.89
C ARG A 168 4.61 4.14 -8.03
N HIS A 169 3.81 4.04 -9.08
CA HIS A 169 3.45 2.73 -9.62
C HIS A 169 4.72 2.10 -10.19
N ARG A 170 5.34 1.24 -9.38
CA ARG A 170 6.34 0.29 -9.83
C ARG A 170 5.58 -0.69 -10.74
N LYS A 171 5.63 -0.48 -12.05
CA LYS A 171 5.29 -1.54 -13.01
C LYS A 171 6.30 -2.65 -12.77
N THR A 172 5.87 -3.71 -12.11
CA THR A 172 6.57 -4.98 -12.14
C THR A 172 6.47 -5.50 -13.57
N ALA A 173 7.64 -5.69 -14.20
CA ALA A 173 7.80 -6.45 -15.43
C ALA A 173 7.46 -7.92 -15.20
#